data_AF-A0A6J4PWT9-F1
#
_entry.id   AF-A0A6J4PWT9-F1
#
_cell.length_a   1.000
_cell.length_b   1.000
_cell.length_c   1.000
_cell.angle_alpha   90.00
_cell.angle_beta   90.00
_cell.angle_gamma   90.00
#
_symmetry.space_group_name_H-M   'P 1'
#
loop_
_entity.id
_entity.type
_entity.pdbx_description
1 polymer ?
#
loop_
_entity_poly.entity_id
_entity_poly.type
_entity_poly.pdbx_seq_one_letter_code
_entity_poly.pdbx_strand_id
1 'polypeptide(L)'
;MVTVIERTEGRYEVQEVEFGKVYKWRPERVVVECGCGRTLSLTNSETTCDCGADHAAVVREELSVKRLGNEPPHPWRYLNYSEDTGIPF
;
A
#
# COMPACT_ATOMS: atom_id res chain seq x y z
N MET A 1 -4.07 25.10 -3.15
CA MET A 1 -2.99 24.58 -2.29
C MET A 1 -3.27 23.12 -2.00
N VAL A 2 -2.25 22.27 -1.88
CA VAL A 2 -2.41 20.86 -1.49
C VAL A 2 -1.56 20.61 -0.26
N THR A 3 -2.12 19.94 0.74
CA THR A 3 -1.44 19.68 2.01
C THR A 3 -1.40 18.18 2.25
N VAL A 4 -0.22 17.64 2.53
CA VAL A 4 -0.08 16.22 2.88
C VAL A 4 -0.43 16.03 4.36
N ILE A 5 -1.35 15.12 4.63
CA ILE A 5 -1.85 14.81 5.98
C ILE A 5 -1.16 13.55 6.52
N GLU A 6 -1.12 12.49 5.72
CA GLU A 6 -0.60 11.19 6.14
C GLU A 6 0.12 10.50 4.97
N ARG A 7 1.17 9.74 5.31
CA ARG A 7 1.81 8.80 4.38
C ARG A 7 1.69 7.40 4.97
N THR A 8 1.23 6.45 4.17
CA THR A 8 1.21 5.02 4.54
C THR A 8 2.08 4.24 3.58
N GLU A 9 2.96 3.41 4.13
CA GLU A 9 3.82 2.52 3.35
C GLU A 9 3.07 1.35 2.75
N GLY A 10 3.60 0.85 1.64
CA GLY A 10 3.15 -0.40 1.05
C GLY A 10 3.39 -1.56 2.02
N ARG A 11 2.38 -2.41 2.20
CA ARG A 11 2.46 -3.55 3.11
C ARG A 11 1.63 -4.72 2.62
N TYR A 12 2.01 -5.91 3.07
CA TYR A 12 1.15 -7.08 2.96
C TYR A 12 0.22 -7.14 4.17
N GLU A 13 -1.07 -7.22 3.91
CA GLU A 13 -2.07 -7.62 4.91
C GLU A 13 -2.22 -9.14 4.81
N VAL A 14 -2.12 -9.82 5.95
CA VAL A 14 -2.27 -11.29 6.03
C VAL A 14 -3.65 -11.58 6.58
N GLN A 15 -4.40 -12.44 5.89
CA GLN A 15 -5.67 -12.97 6.36
C GLN A 15 -5.56 -14.48 6.50
N GLU A 16 -5.81 -15.00 7.70
CA GLU A 16 -5.92 -16.43 7.94
C GLU A 16 -7.28 -16.93 7.45
N VAL A 17 -7.28 -18.02 6.69
CA VAL A 17 -8.45 -18.69 6.13
C VAL A 17 -8.38 -20.18 6.48
N GLU A 18 -9.50 -20.90 6.36
CA GLU A 18 -9.63 -22.30 6.81
C GLU A 18 -8.50 -23.23 6.32
N PHE A 19 -7.98 -22.98 5.12
CA PHE A 19 -6.91 -23.79 4.50
C PHE A 19 -5.60 -23.03 4.26
N GLY A 20 -5.34 -21.92 4.96
CA GLY A 20 -4.05 -21.23 4.85
C GLY A 20 -4.07 -19.73 5.11
N LYS A 21 -3.23 -18.99 4.37
CA LYS A 21 -3.06 -17.54 4.52
C LYS A 21 -3.16 -16.85 3.16
N VAL A 22 -3.99 -15.81 3.09
CA VAL A 22 -4.09 -14.90 1.95
C VAL A 22 -3.24 -13.67 2.24
N TYR A 23 -2.28 -13.40 1.36
CA TYR A 23 -1.42 -12.22 1.43
C TYR A 23 -1.90 -11.16 0.44
N LYS A 24 -2.51 -10.09 0.95
CA LYS A 24 -3.03 -8.99 0.15
C LYS A 24 -2.04 -7.84 0.14
N TRP A 25 -1.51 -7.52 -1.03
CA TRP A 25 -0.71 -6.30 -1.20
C TRP A 25 -1.58 -5.05 -1.07
N ARG A 26 -1.18 -4.14 -0.20
CA ARG A 26 -1.69 -2.77 -0.14
C ARG A 26 -0.58 -1.84 -0.58
N PRO A 27 -0.75 -1.12 -1.70
CA PRO A 27 0.26 -0.18 -2.14
C PRO A 27 0.39 0.97 -1.14
N GLU A 28 1.53 1.63 -1.23
CA GLU A 28 1.77 2.91 -0.59
C GLU A 28 0.70 3.93 -0.99
N ARG A 29 0.27 4.76 -0.03
CA ARG A 29 -0.73 5.80 -0.24
C ARG A 29 -0.33 7.08 0.47
N VAL A 30 -0.77 8.22 -0.08
CA VAL A 30 -0.66 9.52 0.54
C VAL A 30 -2.04 10.13 0.71
N VAL A 31 -2.35 10.58 1.92
CA VAL A 31 -3.58 11.30 2.21
C VAL A 31 -3.29 12.78 2.09
N VAL A 32 -4.03 13.47 1.22
CA VAL A 32 -3.86 14.91 0.98
C VAL A 32 -5.17 15.66 1.15
N GLU A 33 -5.10 16.90 1.61
CA GLU A 33 -6.17 17.88 1.48
C GLU A 33 -5.97 18.66 0.17
N CYS A 34 -6.94 18.53 -0.73
CA CYS A 34 -6.98 19.32 -1.95
C CYS A 34 -7.52 20.73 -1.65
N GLY A 35 -7.10 21.72 -2.43
CA GLY A 35 -7.55 23.11 -2.29
C GLY A 35 -9.06 23.32 -2.49
N CYS A 36 -9.78 22.32 -3.00
CA CYS A 36 -11.24 22.30 -3.03
C CYS A 36 -11.89 21.86 -1.70
N GLY A 37 -11.10 21.63 -0.64
CA GLY A 37 -11.54 21.22 0.69
C GLY A 37 -11.81 19.71 0.85
N ARG A 38 -11.42 18.88 -0.13
CA ARG A 38 -11.60 17.42 -0.06
C ARG A 38 -10.33 16.74 0.40
N THR A 39 -10.50 15.72 1.24
CA THR A 39 -9.43 14.79 1.61
C THR A 39 -9.43 13.61 0.65
N LEU A 40 -8.26 13.30 0.07
CA LEU A 40 -8.09 12.26 -0.92
C LEU A 40 -7.03 11.26 -0.44
N SER A 41 -7.28 9.98 -0.64
CA SER A 41 -6.27 8.93 -0.48
C SER A 41 -5.72 8.57 -1.86
N LEU A 42 -4.55 9.09 -2.20
CA LEU A 42 -3.93 8.94 -3.50
C LEU A 42 -2.89 7.82 -3.51
N THR A 43 -2.75 7.17 -4.65
CA THR A 43 -1.73 6.14 -4.91
C THR A 43 -1.01 6.48 -6.22
N ASN A 44 0.09 5.79 -6.56
CA ASN A 44 0.78 6.02 -7.84
C ASN A 44 -0.13 5.87 -9.08
N SER A 45 -1.22 5.11 -8.99
CA SER A 45 -2.19 4.90 -10.06
C SER A 45 -3.40 5.84 -10.01
N GLU A 46 -3.64 6.51 -8.89
CA GLU A 46 -4.81 7.35 -8.67
C GLU A 46 -4.38 8.66 -8.00
N THR A 47 -4.25 9.71 -8.81
CA THR A 47 -3.66 10.99 -8.41
C THR A 47 -4.63 12.16 -8.56
N THR A 48 -5.80 11.93 -9.15
CA THR A 48 -6.74 12.99 -9.53
C THR A 48 -7.85 13.17 -8.50
N CYS A 49 -8.18 14.41 -8.20
CA CYS A 49 -9.38 14.77 -7.46
C CYS A 49 -10.59 14.87 -8.39
N ASP A 50 -11.80 14.61 -7.87
CA ASP A 50 -13.07 14.87 -8.56
C ASP A 50 -13.28 16.35 -8.97
N CYS A 51 -12.52 17.28 -8.40
CA CYS A 51 -12.52 18.68 -8.87
C CYS A 51 -11.69 18.90 -10.16
N GLY A 52 -11.03 17.85 -10.67
CA GLY A 52 -10.17 17.90 -11.85
C GLY A 52 -8.70 18.24 -11.54
N ALA A 53 -8.33 18.47 -10.27
CA ALA A 53 -6.94 18.70 -9.90
C ALA A 53 -6.12 17.40 -9.97
N ASP A 54 -4.96 17.45 -10.63
CA ASP A 54 -3.98 16.36 -10.64
C ASP A 54 -2.89 16.59 -9.59
N HIS A 55 -2.69 15.60 -8.73
CA HIS A 55 -1.69 15.61 -7.66
C HIS A 55 -0.51 14.67 -7.95
N ALA A 56 -0.30 14.23 -9.18
CA ALA A 56 0.76 13.28 -9.55
C ALA A 56 2.18 13.74 -9.18
N ALA A 57 2.45 15.06 -9.17
CA ALA A 57 3.74 15.59 -8.71
C ALA A 57 3.95 15.31 -7.21
N VAL A 58 2.95 15.64 -6.39
CA VAL A 58 2.97 15.40 -4.94
C VAL A 58 3.08 13.90 -4.67
N VAL A 59 2.24 13.07 -5.30
CA VAL A 59 2.29 11.61 -5.14
C VAL A 59 3.68 11.08 -5.48
N ARG A 60 4.31 11.54 -6.57
CA ARG A 60 5.67 11.12 -6.91
C ARG A 60 6.69 11.56 -5.87
N GLU A 61 6.69 12.80 -5.40
CA GLU A 61 7.65 13.24 -4.38
C GLU A 61 7.48 12.44 -3.08
N GLU A 62 6.24 12.29 -2.61
CA GLU A 62 5.95 11.71 -1.31
C GLU A 62 6.19 10.19 -1.27
N LEU A 63 5.91 9.49 -2.39
CA LEU A 63 6.06 8.04 -2.51
C LEU A 63 7.45 7.63 -3.06
N SER A 64 8.08 8.44 -3.93
CA SER A 64 9.40 8.07 -4.49
C SER A 64 10.55 8.22 -3.49
N VAL A 65 10.43 9.11 -2.50
CA VAL A 65 11.45 9.31 -1.46
C VAL A 65 11.77 8.04 -0.68
N LYS A 66 10.86 7.05 -0.64
CA LYS A 66 11.08 5.76 0.03
C LYS A 66 11.52 4.59 -0.87
N ARG A 67 11.49 4.73 -2.20
CA ARG A 67 11.91 3.65 -3.11
C ARG A 67 13.41 3.35 -3.06
N LEU A 68 14.23 4.24 -2.51
CA LEU A 68 15.66 4.00 -2.31
C LEU A 68 15.89 3.06 -1.10
N GLY A 69 15.54 1.77 -1.24
CA GLY A 69 16.07 0.69 -0.39
C GLY A 69 15.12 -0.06 0.55
N ASN A 70 13.80 0.17 0.52
CA ASN A 70 12.84 -0.58 1.36
C ASN A 70 11.71 -1.21 0.53
N GLU A 71 12.02 -2.19 -0.32
CA GLU A 71 10.96 -3.10 -0.76
C GLU A 71 10.51 -3.91 0.47
N PRO A 72 9.22 -3.84 0.87
CA PRO A 72 8.79 -4.51 2.09
C PRO A 72 9.01 -6.02 1.95
N PRO A 73 9.59 -6.67 2.98
CA PRO A 73 9.93 -8.07 2.90
C PRO A 73 8.67 -8.90 2.65
N HIS A 74 8.71 -9.74 1.62
CA HIS A 74 7.62 -10.67 1.31
C HIS A 74 7.41 -11.65 2.48
N PRO A 75 6.24 -11.64 3.15
CA PRO A 75 6.04 -12.42 4.38
C PRO A 75 6.20 -13.93 4.19
N TRP A 76 5.93 -14.45 2.98
CA TRP A 76 6.07 -15.87 2.66
C TRP A 76 7.51 -16.34 2.45
N ARG A 77 8.50 -15.45 2.46
CA ARG A 77 9.92 -15.85 2.45
C ARG A 77 10.37 -16.51 3.75
N TYR A 78 9.58 -16.37 4.83
CA TYR A 78 9.87 -16.91 6.16
C TYR A 78 8.73 -17.80 6.69
N LEU A 79 7.82 -18.24 5.81
CA LEU A 79 6.79 -19.21 6.16
C LEU A 79 7.45 -20.58 6.38
N ASN A 80 7.58 -20.97 7.64
CA ASN A 80 7.83 -22.36 7.98
C ASN A 80 6.53 -23.13 7.75
N TYR A 81 6.51 -24.02 6.77
CA TYR A 81 5.45 -25.03 6.66
C TYR A 81 5.55 -25.85 7.94
N SER A 82 4.59 -25.74 8.86
CA SER A 82 4.51 -26.69 9.95
C SER A 82 4.25 -28.05 9.30
N GLU A 83 5.13 -29.03 9.51
CA GLU A 83 5.05 -30.41 8.99
C GLU A 83 3.87 -31.21 9.59
N ASP A 84 2.70 -30.60 9.69
CA ASP A 84 1.46 -31.24 10.14
C ASP A 84 0.34 -30.99 9.11
N THR A 85 0.67 -31.19 7.83
CA THR A 85 -0.35 -31.38 6.81
C THR A 85 -0.35 -32.86 6.47
N GLY A 86 -1.18 -33.63 7.18
CA GLY A 86 -1.41 -35.05 6.97
C GLY A 86 -2.05 -35.35 5.60
N ILE A 87 -1.37 -34.99 4.52
CA ILE A 87 -1.74 -35.28 3.15
C ILE A 87 -0.95 -36.54 2.75
N PRO A 88 -1.60 -37.71 2.65
CA PRO A 88 -0.95 -38.91 2.13
C PRO A 88 -0.66 -38.75 0.63
N PHE A 89 0.55 -39.17 0.25
CA PHE A 89 1.09 -39.25 -1.11
C PHE A 89 0.32 -40.22 -2.02
#